data_AF-A0A821R311-F1
#
_entry.id   AF-A0A821R311-F1
#
_cell.length_a   1.000
_cell.length_b   1.000
_cell.length_c   1.000
_cell.angle_alpha   90.00
_cell.angle_beta   90.00
_cell.angle_gamma   90.00
#
_symmetry.space_group_name_H-M   'P 1'
#
loop_
_entity.id
_entity.type
_entity.pdbx_description
1 polymer ?
#
loop_
_entity_poly.entity_id
_entity_poly.type
_entity_poly.pdbx_seq_one_letter_code
_entity_poly.pdbx_strand_id
1 'polypeptide(L)' 'IQTRFHSLFTLDFLYRLNLIDRHGNLIGLAGLLTHLHYHEPANILLVYLMDTRYFHIVEDGVGIMTVFAYLFTYMPW' A
#
# COMPACT_ATOMS: atom_id res chain seq x y z
N ILE A 1 10.95 -24.51 2.48
CA ILE A 1 11.21 -23.93 1.13
C ILE A 1 10.21 -22.83 0.79
N GLN A 2 8.89 -23.07 0.87
CA GLN A 2 7.85 -22.04 0.62
C GLN A 2 8.00 -20.77 1.47
N THR A 3 8.18 -20.90 2.79
CA THR A 3 8.34 -19.73 3.68
C THR A 3 9.48 -18.81 3.23
N ARG A 4 10.61 -19.38 2.80
CA ARG A 4 11.76 -18.60 2.31
C ARG A 4 11.40 -17.81 1.05
N PHE A 5 10.68 -18.42 0.11
CA PHE A 5 10.24 -17.73 -1.10
C PHE A 5 9.24 -16.61 -0.79
N HIS A 6 8.28 -16.87 0.10
CA HIS A 6 7.31 -15.85 0.51
C HIS A 6 7.99 -14.69 1.22
N SER A 7 8.91 -14.95 2.15
CA SER A 7 9.64 -13.88 2.83
C SER A 7 10.47 -13.03 1.86
N LEU A 8 11.19 -13.65 0.91
CA LEU A 8 11.97 -12.93 -0.08
C LEU A 8 11.08 -12.10 -1.02
N PHE A 9 9.95 -12.67 -1.46
CA PHE A 9 8.97 -11.96 -2.26
C PHE A 9 8.38 -10.76 -1.52
N THR A 10 8.00 -10.93 -0.24
CA THR A 10 7.47 -9.84 0.59
C THR A 10 8.50 -8.72 0.75
N LEU A 11 9.77 -9.04 0.99
CA LEU A 11 10.82 -8.02 1.09
C LEU A 11 11.04 -7.27 -0.23
N ASP A 12 11.14 -7.99 -1.35
CA ASP A 12 11.26 -7.36 -2.68
C ASP A 12 10.05 -6.48 -3.01
N PHE A 13 8.85 -6.96 -2.68
CA PHE A 13 7.61 -6.22 -2.86
C PHE A 13 7.57 -4.93 -2.04
N LEU A 14 7.89 -4.99 -0.74
CA LEU A 14 7.93 -3.81 0.13
C LEU A 14 9.00 -2.80 -0.30
N TYR A 15 10.16 -3.28 -0.78
CA TYR A 15 11.22 -2.43 -1.31
C TYR A 15 10.78 -1.69 -2.57
N ARG A 16 10.11 -2.38 -3.51
CA ARG A 16 9.56 -1.77 -4.74
C ARG A 16 8.48 -0.74 -4.48
N LEU A 17 7.71 -0.90 -3.41
CA LEU A 17 6.70 0.06 -2.97
C LEU A 17 7.28 1.24 -2.17
N ASN A 18 8.62 1.34 -2.05
CA ASN A 18 9.27 2.40 -1.28
C ASN A 18 8.84 2.44 0.20
N LEU A 19 8.54 1.26 0.77
CA LEU A 19 8.14 1.10 2.17
C LEU A 19 9.32 0.68 3.07
N ILE A 20 10.32 0.03 2.48
CA ILE A 20 11.58 -0.30 3.16
C ILE A 20 12.79 0.11 2.32
N ASP A 21 13.88 0.46 2.99
CA ASP A 21 15.17 0.67 2.34
C ASP A 21 15.94 -0.66 2.12
N ARG A 22 17.12 -0.56 1.49
CA ARG A 22 18.02 -1.71 1.26
C ARG A 22 18.55 -2.36 2.54
N HIS A 23 18.38 -1.73 3.70
CA HIS A 23 18.76 -2.24 5.02
C HIS A 23 17.55 -2.81 5.78
N GLY A 24 16.35 -2.73 5.22
CA GLY A 24 15.11 -3.17 5.84
C GLY A 24 14.49 -2.16 6.81
N ASN A 25 14.97 -0.92 6.84
CA ASN A 25 14.37 0.13 7.65
C ASN A 25 13.09 0.63 7.00
N LEU A 26 12.06 0.90 7.80
CA LEU A 26 10.82 1.53 7.32
C LEU A 26 11.12 2.94 6.81
N ILE A 27 10.60 3.28 5.63
CA ILE A 27 10.77 4.60 4.99
C ILE A 27 9.46 5.08 4.36
N GLY A 28 9.44 6.34 3.91
CA GLY A 28 8.31 6.91 3.18
C GLY A 28 7.00 6.82 3.97
N LEU A 29 5.96 6.27 3.33
CA LEU A 29 4.63 6.10 3.93
C LEU A 29 4.48 4.79 4.72
N ALA A 30 5.55 4.03 4.96
CA ALA A 30 5.47 2.81 5.78
C ALA A 30 4.99 3.09 7.21
N GLY A 31 5.31 4.26 7.76
CA GLY A 31 4.76 4.70 9.05
C GLY A 31 3.23 4.80 9.02
N LEU A 32 2.63 5.30 7.94
CA LEU A 32 1.18 5.33 7.80
C LEU A 32 0.62 3.90 7.72
N LEU A 33 1.22 3.05 6.87
CA LEU A 33 0.79 1.68 6.68
C LEU A 33 0.75 0.88 7.99
N THR A 34 1.76 1.04 8.87
CA THR A 34 1.84 0.30 10.14
C THR A 34 0.85 0.78 11.21
N HIS A 35 0.32 1.99 11.08
CA HIS A 35 -0.68 2.54 12.02
C HIS A 35 -2.12 2.32 11.56
N LEU A 36 -2.33 1.88 10.32
CA LEU A 36 -3.63 1.44 9.82
C LEU A 36 -3.98 0.03 10.31
N HIS A 37 -5.22 -0.40 10.09
CA HIS A 37 -5.69 -1.71 10.53
C HIS A 37 -4.87 -2.83 9.88
N TYR A 38 -4.10 -3.57 10.68
CA TYR A 38 -3.04 -4.48 10.18
C TYR A 38 -3.53 -5.67 9.33
N HIS A 39 -4.83 -5.98 9.36
CA HIS A 39 -5.44 -7.06 8.55
C HIS A 39 -6.09 -6.58 7.26
N GLU A 40 -6.16 -5.28 7.01
CA GLU A 40 -6.86 -4.72 5.84
C GLU A 40 -5.89 -4.58 4.65
N PRO A 41 -5.97 -5.44 3.62
CA PRO A 41 -5.01 -5.44 2.51
C PRO A 41 -5.10 -4.17 1.66
N ALA A 42 -6.25 -3.51 1.64
CA ALA A 42 -6.47 -2.24 0.94
C ALA A 42 -5.51 -1.14 1.38
N ASN A 43 -4.99 -1.21 2.61
CA ASN A 43 -4.06 -0.21 3.13
C ASN A 43 -2.77 -0.12 2.32
N ILE A 44 -2.28 -1.23 1.75
CA ILE A 44 -1.07 -1.23 0.91
C ILE A 44 -1.34 -0.44 -0.37
N LEU A 45 -2.48 -0.69 -1.01
CA LEU A 45 -2.84 -0.02 -2.26
C LEU A 45 -3.19 1.45 -2.03
N LEU A 46 -3.82 1.78 -0.91
CA LEU A 46 -4.05 3.16 -0.49
C LEU A 46 -2.75 3.95 -0.38
N VAL A 47 -1.77 3.40 0.33
CA VAL A 47 -0.46 4.04 0.52
C VAL A 47 0.27 4.20 -0.83
N TYR A 48 0.20 3.20 -1.71
CA TYR A 48 0.75 3.30 -3.05
C TYR A 48 0.10 4.40 -3.89
N LEU A 49 -1.22 4.56 -3.84
CA LEU A 49 -1.93 5.63 -4.55
C LEU A 49 -1.60 7.03 -4.02
N MET A 50 -1.35 7.15 -2.72
CA MET A 50 -0.83 8.38 -2.11
C MET A 50 0.58 8.70 -2.61
N ASP A 51 1.49 7.71 -2.61
CA ASP A 51 2.88 7.88 -3.04
C ASP A 51 2.99 8.25 -4.54
N THR A 52 2.16 7.63 -5.37
CA THR A 52 2.09 7.90 -6.82
C THR A 52 1.39 9.22 -7.18
N ARG A 53 0.99 10.03 -6.18
CA ARG A 53 0.29 11.29 -6.35
C ARG A 53 -1.05 11.18 -7.09
N TYR A 54 -1.64 9.98 -7.13
CA TYR A 54 -2.88 9.75 -7.85
C TYR A 54 -4.03 10.65 -7.37
N PHE A 55 -4.13 10.85 -6.05
CA PHE A 55 -5.14 11.75 -5.46
C PHE A 55 -4.90 13.24 -5.75
N HIS A 56 -3.74 13.64 -6.28
CA HIS A 56 -3.55 15.00 -6.78
C HIS A 56 -4.06 15.17 -8.22
N ILE A 57 -4.24 14.06 -8.94
CA ILE A 57 -4.77 14.05 -10.31
C ILE A 57 -6.31 13.97 -10.27
N VAL A 58 -6.85 13.22 -9.31
CA VAL A 58 -8.30 13.14 -9.06
C VAL A 58 -8.71 14.35 -8.23
N GLU A 59 -9.01 15.46 -8.90
CA GLU A 59 -9.36 16.73 -8.25
C GLU A 59 -10.77 16.75 -7.66
N ASP A 60 -11.65 15.83 -8.06
CA ASP A 60 -13.03 15.79 -7.60
C ASP A 60 -13.22 14.85 -6.41
N GLY A 61 -13.95 15.34 -5.38
CA GLY A 61 -14.21 14.55 -4.18
C GLY A 61 -15.01 13.27 -4.46
N VAL A 62 -15.83 13.24 -5.52
CA VAL A 62 -16.61 12.05 -5.90
C VAL A 62 -15.68 10.97 -6.45
N GLY A 63 -14.71 11.31 -7.29
CA GLY A 63 -13.69 10.39 -7.79
C GLY A 63 -12.86 9.76 -6.66
N ILE A 64 -12.40 10.57 -5.70
CA ILE A 64 -11.65 10.06 -4.53
C ILE A 64 -12.50 9.06 -3.74
N MET A 65 -13.75 9.39 -3.45
CA MET A 65 -14.67 8.49 -2.73
C MET A 65 -14.98 7.21 -3.52
N THR A 66 -15.04 7.30 -4.84
CA THR A 66 -15.25 6.13 -5.71
C THR A 66 -14.07 5.17 -5.63
N VAL A 67 -12.83 5.69 -5.63
CA VAL A 67 -11.62 4.87 -5.43
C VAL A 67 -11.65 4.21 -4.05
N PHE A 68 -11.99 4.95 -3.00
CA PHE A 68 -12.12 4.37 -1.67
C PHE A 68 -13.16 3.25 -1.60
N ALA A 69 -14.36 3.47 -2.14
CA ALA A 69 -15.40 2.45 -2.19
C ALA A 69 -14.93 1.21 -2.94
N TYR A 70 -14.21 1.38 -4.06
CA TYR A 70 -13.65 0.26 -4.80
C TYR A 70 -12.64 -0.54 -3.98
N LEU A 71 -11.66 0.13 -3.37
CA LEU A 71 -10.59 -0.50 -2.60
C LEU A 71 -11.11 -1.28 -1.38
N PHE A 72 -11.96 -0.64 -0.58
CA PHE A 72 -12.35 -1.16 0.73
C PHE A 72 -13.66 -1.97 0.71
N THR A 73 -14.41 -1.97 -0.39
CA THR A 73 -15.72 -2.67 -0.45
C THR A 73 -15.84 -3.63 -1.62
N TYR A 74 -15.24 -3.33 -2.78
CA TYR A 74 -15.48 -4.12 -4.00
C TYR A 74 -14.30 -4.98 -4.45
N MET A 75 -13.10 -4.77 -3.89
CA MET A 75 -11.94 -5.57 -4.27
C MET A 75 -12.03 -6.98 -3.66
N PRO A 76 -11.86 -8.05 -4.46
CA PRO A 76 -11.82 -9.42 -3.96
C PRO A 76 -10.42 -9.68 -3.40
N TRP A 77 -10.22 -9.32 -2.13
CA TRP A 77 -9.02 -9.63 -1.37
C TRP A 77 -8.89 -11.14 -1.10
#